data_AF-R6NQW5-F1
#
_entry.id   AF-R6NQW5-F1
#
_cell.length_a   1.000
_cell.length_b   1.000
_cell.length_c   1.000
_cell.angle_alpha   90.00
_cell.angle_beta   90.00
_cell.angle_gamma   90.00
#
_symmetry.space_group_name_H-M   'P 1'
#
loop_
_entity.id
_entity.type
_entity.pdbx_description
1 polymer ?
#
loop_
_entity_poly.entity_id
_entity_poly.type
_entity_poly.pdbx_seq_one_letter_code
_entity_poly.pdbx_strand_id
1 'polypeptide(L)'
;MVKMKNLGLVSVVLLGMALGSCSKDNDVNGDLGGTLHQLTIATRQVAYEGTGQELAGENTITDMKACVFEKGIMTKVFENLQPASNGYNLQIDSYDATVYMVANADGLLNLQQMQADGISEDKWKATTIGLKENKAANVFTGMLTLNGENQTSQTLTLKRGVARFDLNVDVAGTASIESLTIKNVAQSGYLLPQNEGVKSPENVTRKDMTVAFDTPLTASTPAVLYVYEQENKGLEVSINAVIDGQPKVLTKTLEGNLKRNAIYTITVRKNDIDIVVKVGIEDWEPGDDTEIIPQL
;
A
#
# COMPACT_ATOMS: atom_id res chain seq x y z
N MET A 1 -51.66 -83.30 -5.39
CA MET A 1 -50.38 -82.68 -5.83
C MET A 1 -49.59 -82.33 -4.59
N VAL A 2 -48.57 -83.13 -4.29
CA VAL A 2 -47.65 -82.98 -3.15
C VAL A 2 -46.24 -83.15 -3.71
N LYS A 3 -45.35 -82.21 -3.43
CA LYS A 3 -43.96 -82.48 -3.00
C LYS A 3 -43.21 -81.16 -2.74
N MET A 4 -43.02 -80.85 -1.46
CA MET A 4 -41.79 -80.23 -0.98
C MET A 4 -40.72 -81.32 -0.88
N LYS A 5 -39.45 -80.99 -1.21
CA LYS A 5 -38.28 -81.47 -0.45
C LYS A 5 -36.97 -80.77 -0.87
N ASN A 6 -36.38 -80.13 0.15
CA ASN A 6 -34.99 -80.14 0.61
C ASN A 6 -33.82 -79.49 -0.16
N LEU A 7 -33.21 -78.55 0.57
CA LEU A 7 -31.81 -78.13 0.72
C LEU A 7 -30.71 -78.94 0.00
N GLY A 8 -29.79 -78.19 -0.61
CA GLY A 8 -28.40 -78.56 -0.85
C GLY A 8 -27.51 -77.31 -0.94
N LEU A 9 -26.58 -77.16 0.01
CA LEU A 9 -25.53 -76.14 0.11
C LEU A 9 -24.49 -76.31 -1.02
N VAL A 10 -24.07 -75.21 -1.67
CA VAL A 10 -22.74 -75.11 -2.29
C VAL A 10 -22.13 -73.73 -2.01
N SER A 11 -20.96 -73.79 -1.39
CA SER A 11 -20.09 -72.71 -0.96
C SER A 11 -19.46 -71.98 -2.16
N VAL A 12 -19.41 -70.64 -2.15
CA VAL A 12 -18.57 -69.87 -3.08
C VAL A 12 -17.60 -69.01 -2.26
N VAL A 13 -16.33 -69.35 -2.42
CA VAL A 13 -15.15 -68.67 -1.87
C VAL A 13 -14.90 -67.38 -2.65
N LEU A 14 -14.85 -66.24 -1.94
CA LEU A 14 -14.35 -64.97 -2.46
C LEU A 14 -12.82 -64.96 -2.33
N LEU A 15 -12.12 -65.09 -3.46
CA LEU A 15 -10.67 -64.97 -3.55
C LEU A 15 -10.32 -63.52 -3.90
N GLY A 16 -9.66 -62.83 -2.98
CA GLY A 16 -9.06 -61.52 -3.22
C GLY A 16 -7.81 -61.65 -4.09
N MET A 17 -7.66 -60.76 -5.07
CA MET A 17 -6.39 -60.54 -5.76
C MET A 17 -5.85 -59.17 -5.36
N ALA A 18 -4.85 -59.19 -4.49
CA ALA A 18 -3.87 -58.13 -4.34
C ALA A 18 -2.85 -58.27 -5.48
N LEU A 19 -2.59 -57.19 -6.20
CA LEU A 19 -1.38 -57.05 -7.01
C LEU A 19 -0.59 -55.86 -6.46
N GLY A 20 0.36 -56.18 -5.59
CA GLY A 20 1.55 -55.37 -5.40
C GLY A 20 2.61 -55.83 -6.39
N SER A 21 3.23 -54.90 -7.09
CA SER A 21 4.52 -55.11 -7.72
C SER A 21 5.34 -53.84 -7.58
N CYS A 22 6.36 -53.91 -6.73
CA CYS A 22 7.45 -52.95 -6.67
C CYS A 22 8.19 -52.94 -8.01
N SER A 23 8.55 -51.75 -8.50
CA SER A 23 9.69 -51.61 -9.41
C SER A 23 10.58 -50.46 -8.93
N LYS A 24 11.71 -50.89 -8.37
CA LYS A 24 13.04 -50.29 -8.25
C LYS A 24 13.23 -48.80 -8.57
N ASP A 25 13.89 -48.18 -7.59
CA ASP A 25 14.59 -46.90 -7.63
C ASP A 25 15.45 -46.73 -8.88
N ASN A 26 15.30 -45.56 -9.48
CA ASN A 26 16.34 -44.87 -10.22
C ASN A 26 16.28 -43.40 -9.79
N ASP A 27 16.94 -43.08 -8.68
CA ASP A 27 17.46 -41.74 -8.45
C ASP A 27 18.47 -41.42 -9.54
N VAL A 28 18.12 -40.52 -10.47
CA VAL A 28 18.92 -39.35 -10.91
C VAL A 28 18.01 -38.55 -11.84
N ASN A 29 17.24 -37.64 -11.26
CA ASN A 29 17.08 -36.29 -11.80
C ASN A 29 16.69 -35.41 -10.62
N GLY A 30 17.57 -34.48 -10.24
CA GLY A 30 17.32 -33.57 -9.14
C GLY A 30 16.12 -32.68 -9.47
N ASP A 31 14.97 -33.07 -8.94
CA ASP A 31 13.82 -32.16 -8.84
C ASP A 31 14.18 -31.13 -7.77
N LEU A 32 14.57 -29.94 -8.22
CA LEU A 32 14.63 -28.74 -7.37
C LEU A 32 13.20 -28.18 -7.19
N GLY A 33 12.23 -29.06 -6.95
CA GLY A 33 10.81 -28.75 -6.80
C GLY A 33 10.46 -28.59 -5.32
N GLY A 34 10.61 -27.37 -4.79
CA GLY A 34 10.07 -27.05 -3.46
C GLY A 34 8.56 -27.28 -3.41
N THR A 35 8.04 -27.71 -2.25
CA THR A 35 6.58 -27.77 -2.04
C THR A 35 6.03 -26.35 -2.06
N LEU A 36 5.15 -26.03 -3.00
CA LEU A 36 4.48 -24.73 -3.03
C LEU A 36 3.46 -24.62 -1.89
N HIS A 37 3.46 -23.49 -1.21
CA HIS A 37 2.59 -23.17 -0.10
C HIS A 37 1.57 -22.09 -0.49
N GLN A 38 0.29 -22.30 -0.12
CA GLN A 38 -0.77 -21.33 -0.33
C GLN A 38 -0.82 -20.37 0.86
N LEU A 39 -0.65 -19.08 0.59
CA LEU A 39 -0.86 -17.98 1.54
C LEU A 39 -2.01 -17.11 1.05
N THR A 40 -3.00 -16.85 1.89
CA THR A 40 -4.06 -15.86 1.65
C THR A 40 -3.78 -14.62 2.51
N ILE A 41 -3.72 -13.44 1.89
CA ILE A 41 -3.52 -12.17 2.59
C ILE A 41 -4.77 -11.31 2.49
N ALA A 42 -5.44 -11.11 3.62
CA ALA A 42 -6.50 -10.12 3.75
C ALA A 42 -5.88 -8.74 3.99
N THR A 43 -6.22 -7.74 3.18
CA THR A 43 -5.64 -6.39 3.28
C THR A 43 -6.56 -5.42 3.99
N ARG A 44 -6.00 -4.58 4.86
CA ARG A 44 -6.69 -3.45 5.50
C ARG A 44 -5.99 -2.15 5.16
N GLN A 45 -6.72 -1.06 4.97
CA GLN A 45 -6.10 0.26 4.77
C GLN A 45 -6.14 1.05 6.08
N VAL A 46 -5.01 1.66 6.43
CA VAL A 46 -4.98 2.57 7.59
C VAL A 46 -5.70 3.86 7.23
N ALA A 47 -6.50 4.37 8.17
CA ALA A 47 -7.00 5.74 8.12
C ALA A 47 -5.83 6.76 8.05
N TYR A 48 -6.10 7.98 7.62
CA TYR A 48 -5.09 9.04 7.69
C TYR A 48 -4.79 9.42 9.14
N GLU A 49 -3.53 9.74 9.44
CA GLU A 49 -3.18 10.52 10.63
C GLU A 49 -3.62 11.98 10.38
N GLY A 50 -4.63 12.47 11.10
CA GLY A 50 -5.14 13.82 10.90
C GLY A 50 -6.63 13.97 11.16
N THR A 51 -7.10 15.20 11.27
CA THR A 51 -8.53 15.51 11.15
C THR A 51 -8.83 15.83 9.69
N GLY A 52 -9.54 14.94 9.01
CA GLY A 52 -10.02 15.21 7.66
C GLY A 52 -11.01 14.17 7.20
N GLN A 53 -11.77 14.54 6.19
CA GLN A 53 -12.79 13.66 5.59
C GLN A 53 -12.13 12.64 4.66
N GLU A 54 -12.65 11.42 4.69
CA GLU A 54 -12.39 10.41 3.66
C GLU A 54 -13.05 10.85 2.35
N LEU A 55 -12.32 10.75 1.24
CA LEU A 55 -12.83 11.16 -0.06
C LEU A 55 -13.22 9.95 -0.90
N ALA A 56 -14.35 10.06 -1.59
CA ALA A 56 -14.80 9.03 -2.51
C ALA A 56 -13.73 8.73 -3.57
N GLY A 57 -13.36 7.47 -3.71
CA GLY A 57 -12.38 7.00 -4.68
C GLY A 57 -10.91 7.18 -4.29
N GLU A 58 -10.60 7.92 -3.22
CA GLU A 58 -9.21 8.13 -2.74
C GLU A 58 -8.56 6.82 -2.25
N ASN A 59 -9.40 5.88 -1.83
CA ASN A 59 -9.02 4.60 -1.24
C ASN A 59 -9.18 3.43 -2.22
N THR A 60 -9.53 3.73 -3.46
CA THR A 60 -9.68 2.71 -4.50
C THR A 60 -8.34 2.08 -4.81
N ILE A 61 -8.29 0.75 -4.75
CA ILE A 61 -7.18 -0.06 -5.25
C ILE A 61 -7.52 -0.47 -6.69
N THR A 62 -6.70 -0.02 -7.65
CA THR A 62 -6.86 -0.34 -9.08
C THR A 62 -5.98 -1.50 -9.53
N ASP A 63 -4.85 -1.71 -8.85
CA ASP A 63 -3.96 -2.84 -9.06
C ASP A 63 -3.30 -3.26 -7.74
N MET A 64 -2.92 -4.53 -7.66
CA MET A 64 -2.19 -5.08 -6.53
C MET A 64 -1.01 -5.91 -7.02
N LYS A 65 0.17 -5.62 -6.48
CA LYS A 65 1.42 -6.34 -6.73
C LYS A 65 1.97 -6.90 -5.42
N ALA A 66 2.76 -7.96 -5.50
CA ALA A 66 3.52 -8.45 -4.36
C ALA A 66 4.90 -8.95 -4.76
N CYS A 67 5.83 -8.91 -3.82
CA CYS A 67 7.12 -9.57 -3.94
C CYS A 67 7.49 -10.27 -2.64
N VAL A 68 8.19 -11.40 -2.78
CA VAL A 68 8.60 -12.28 -1.69
C VAL A 68 10.11 -12.28 -1.61
N PHE A 69 10.63 -12.09 -0.41
CA PHE A 69 12.04 -12.14 -0.08
C PHE A 69 12.31 -13.34 0.81
N GLU A 70 13.28 -14.16 0.41
CA GLU A 70 13.77 -15.27 1.21
C GLU A 70 15.28 -15.07 1.41
N LYS A 71 15.74 -15.19 2.67
CA LYS A 71 17.14 -14.94 3.03
C LYS A 71 17.68 -13.59 2.50
N GLY A 72 16.80 -12.58 2.44
CA GLY A 72 17.13 -11.22 2.02
C GLY A 72 17.23 -10.99 0.50
N ILE A 73 16.80 -11.92 -0.34
CA ILE A 73 16.80 -11.80 -1.81
C ILE A 73 15.38 -11.96 -2.35
N MET A 74 15.00 -11.16 -3.35
CA MET A 74 13.71 -11.29 -4.03
C MET A 74 13.66 -12.61 -4.82
N THR A 75 12.82 -13.55 -4.39
CA THR A 75 12.68 -14.87 -5.02
C THR A 75 11.45 -14.98 -5.90
N LYS A 76 10.40 -14.21 -5.61
CA LYS A 76 9.11 -14.32 -6.31
C LYS A 76 8.38 -13.00 -6.42
N VAL A 77 7.68 -12.78 -7.52
CA VAL A 77 6.86 -11.58 -7.74
C VAL A 77 5.50 -11.91 -8.35
N PHE A 78 4.54 -11.05 -8.07
CA PHE A 78 3.17 -11.11 -8.56
C PHE A 78 2.81 -9.71 -9.09
N GLU A 79 2.62 -9.57 -10.40
CA GLU A 79 2.43 -8.26 -11.05
C GLU A 79 0.97 -7.83 -11.19
N ASN A 80 0.03 -8.76 -11.04
CA ASN A 80 -1.40 -8.51 -11.22
C ASN A 80 -2.23 -9.46 -10.34
N LEU A 81 -2.14 -9.27 -9.02
CA LEU A 81 -2.91 -10.06 -8.07
C LEU A 81 -4.40 -9.74 -8.20
N GLN A 82 -5.17 -10.75 -8.57
CA GLN A 82 -6.62 -10.65 -8.58
C GLN A 82 -7.14 -10.88 -7.16
N PRO A 83 -8.12 -10.08 -6.72
CA PRO A 83 -8.74 -10.34 -5.45
C PRO A 83 -9.59 -11.61 -5.47
N ALA A 84 -9.64 -12.29 -4.34
CA ALA A 84 -10.56 -13.38 -4.03
C ALA A 84 -11.48 -12.97 -2.86
N SER A 85 -12.45 -13.84 -2.52
CA SER A 85 -13.45 -13.55 -1.48
C SER A 85 -12.87 -13.29 -0.08
N ASN A 86 -11.66 -13.77 0.20
CA ASN A 86 -10.99 -13.68 1.49
C ASN A 86 -9.65 -12.93 1.44
N GLY A 87 -9.39 -12.18 0.36
CA GLY A 87 -8.15 -11.43 0.15
C GLY A 87 -7.39 -11.87 -1.10
N TYR A 88 -6.07 -11.74 -1.08
CA TYR A 88 -5.21 -12.07 -2.21
C TYR A 88 -4.50 -13.41 -1.98
N ASN A 89 -4.59 -14.29 -2.97
CA ASN A 89 -4.00 -15.63 -2.90
C ASN A 89 -2.62 -15.65 -3.56
N LEU A 90 -1.60 -15.97 -2.78
CA LEU A 90 -0.21 -16.10 -3.19
C LEU A 90 0.25 -17.55 -3.08
N GLN A 91 1.04 -18.00 -4.04
CA GLN A 91 1.74 -19.28 -4.01
C GLN A 91 3.20 -19.02 -3.71
N ILE A 92 3.68 -19.35 -2.51
CA ILE A 92 5.05 -19.05 -2.04
C ILE A 92 5.85 -20.33 -1.86
N ASP A 93 7.18 -20.23 -1.80
CA ASP A 93 8.06 -21.40 -1.73
C ASP A 93 8.42 -21.77 -0.27
N SER A 94 8.25 -20.83 0.66
CA SER A 94 8.52 -21.01 2.10
C SER A 94 7.66 -20.07 2.95
N TYR A 95 7.29 -20.50 4.17
CA TYR A 95 6.76 -19.61 5.21
C TYR A 95 7.87 -18.92 6.03
N ASP A 96 9.14 -19.11 5.69
CA ASP A 96 10.27 -18.33 6.24
C ASP A 96 10.67 -17.27 5.21
N ALA A 97 9.89 -16.20 5.15
CA ALA A 97 9.97 -15.18 4.09
C ALA A 97 9.40 -13.82 4.54
N THR A 98 9.78 -12.75 3.86
CA THR A 98 9.14 -11.44 3.97
C THR A 98 8.35 -11.14 2.70
N VAL A 99 7.07 -10.82 2.85
CA VAL A 99 6.17 -10.45 1.76
C VAL A 99 5.90 -8.95 1.81
N TYR A 100 6.09 -8.28 0.68
CA TYR A 100 5.67 -6.90 0.48
C TYR A 100 4.51 -6.86 -0.51
N MET A 101 3.49 -6.06 -0.19
CA MET A 101 2.38 -5.78 -1.10
C MET A 101 2.37 -4.29 -1.46
N VAL A 102 2.16 -4.01 -2.74
CA VAL A 102 2.16 -2.67 -3.31
C VAL A 102 0.94 -2.51 -4.20
N ALA A 103 0.05 -1.60 -3.85
CA ALA A 103 -1.13 -1.25 -4.63
C ALA A 103 -0.95 0.08 -5.36
N ASN A 104 -1.69 0.23 -6.46
CA ASN A 104 -1.71 1.42 -7.32
C ASN A 104 -0.33 1.79 -7.89
N ALA A 105 0.45 0.78 -8.26
CA ALA A 105 1.83 0.94 -8.73
C ALA A 105 2.02 0.53 -10.19
N ASP A 106 0.94 0.40 -10.96
CA ASP A 106 1.04 0.08 -12.37
C ASP A 106 1.87 1.10 -13.17
N GLY A 107 2.81 0.58 -13.96
CA GLY A 107 3.80 1.35 -14.70
C GLY A 107 4.85 2.10 -13.84
N LEU A 108 4.86 1.95 -12.51
CA LEU A 108 5.86 2.56 -11.63
C LEU A 108 7.02 1.62 -11.29
N LEU A 109 6.77 0.31 -11.32
CA LEU A 109 7.72 -0.73 -10.92
C LEU A 109 7.79 -1.81 -12.00
N ASN A 110 8.97 -2.42 -12.17
CA ASN A 110 9.15 -3.60 -12.99
C ASN A 110 9.67 -4.73 -12.09
N LEU A 111 8.76 -5.43 -11.40
CA LEU A 111 9.13 -6.45 -10.41
C LEU A 111 9.75 -7.67 -11.10
N GLN A 112 9.32 -8.00 -12.32
CA GLN A 112 9.93 -9.06 -13.11
C GLN A 112 11.43 -8.82 -13.35
N GLN A 113 11.81 -7.59 -13.75
CA GLN A 113 13.22 -7.25 -13.92
C GLN A 113 13.96 -7.25 -12.58
N MET A 114 13.35 -6.70 -11.52
CA MET A 114 13.94 -6.71 -10.17
C MET A 114 14.20 -8.13 -9.65
N GLN A 115 13.29 -9.07 -9.92
CA GLN A 115 13.47 -10.48 -9.58
C GLN A 115 14.59 -11.12 -10.41
N ALA A 116 14.62 -10.86 -11.72
CA ALA A 116 15.68 -11.36 -12.60
C ALA A 116 17.07 -10.84 -12.20
N ASP A 117 17.15 -9.62 -11.70
CA ASP A 117 18.36 -9.00 -11.16
C ASP A 117 18.74 -9.53 -9.76
N GLY A 118 17.87 -10.32 -9.13
CA GLY A 118 18.07 -10.87 -7.80
C GLY A 118 18.27 -9.78 -6.74
N ILE A 119 17.47 -8.71 -6.78
CA ILE A 119 17.69 -7.58 -5.87
C ILE A 119 17.60 -8.02 -4.41
N SER A 120 18.45 -7.42 -3.57
CA SER A 120 18.39 -7.62 -2.14
C SER A 120 17.22 -6.86 -1.52
N GLU A 121 16.78 -7.31 -0.35
CA GLU A 121 15.72 -6.65 0.41
C GLU A 121 16.12 -5.23 0.83
N ASP A 122 17.41 -4.97 1.08
CA ASP A 122 17.90 -3.62 1.35
C ASP A 122 17.78 -2.70 0.14
N LYS A 123 18.10 -3.20 -1.07
CA LYS A 123 17.89 -2.44 -2.32
C LYS A 123 16.42 -2.17 -2.56
N TRP A 124 15.56 -3.14 -2.27
CA TRP A 124 14.11 -2.98 -2.34
C TRP A 124 13.61 -1.90 -1.39
N LYS A 125 14.03 -1.92 -0.12
CA LYS A 125 13.71 -0.89 0.89
C LYS A 125 14.19 0.51 0.49
N ALA A 126 15.26 0.60 -0.29
CA ALA A 126 15.78 1.85 -0.85
C ALA A 126 15.09 2.30 -2.16
N THR A 127 14.11 1.56 -2.68
CA THR A 127 13.42 1.90 -3.93
C THR A 127 12.68 3.23 -3.82
N THR A 128 12.81 4.06 -4.85
CA THR A 128 12.18 5.39 -4.91
C THR A 128 11.15 5.47 -6.02
N ILE A 129 10.08 6.23 -5.79
CA ILE A 129 9.07 6.56 -6.79
C ILE A 129 9.08 8.07 -7.07
N GLY A 130 9.10 8.44 -8.35
CA GLY A 130 9.06 9.84 -8.81
C GLY A 130 7.63 10.32 -9.07
N LEU A 131 7.48 11.61 -9.39
CA LEU A 131 6.19 12.14 -9.85
C LEU A 131 5.78 11.49 -11.18
N LYS A 132 4.49 11.19 -11.34
CA LYS A 132 3.85 10.80 -12.60
C LYS A 132 2.93 11.94 -13.02
N GLU A 133 3.12 12.46 -14.23
CA GLU A 133 2.34 13.61 -14.74
C GLU A 133 2.34 14.81 -13.76
N ASN A 134 3.50 15.10 -13.17
CA ASN A 134 3.71 16.13 -12.13
C ASN A 134 2.90 15.95 -10.84
N LYS A 135 2.35 14.76 -10.58
CA LYS A 135 1.63 14.41 -9.36
C LYS A 135 2.34 13.27 -8.63
N ALA A 136 2.30 13.31 -7.31
CA ALA A 136 2.74 12.18 -6.50
C ALA A 136 1.80 10.99 -6.72
N ALA A 137 2.36 9.82 -6.99
CA ALA A 137 1.58 8.60 -7.11
C ALA A 137 1.11 8.15 -5.72
N ASN A 138 -0.21 8.00 -5.56
CA ASN A 138 -0.80 7.52 -4.32
C ASN A 138 -0.75 5.99 -4.24
N VAL A 139 0.45 5.46 -4.06
CA VAL A 139 0.69 4.03 -3.83
C VAL A 139 0.29 3.66 -2.40
N PHE A 140 -0.10 2.40 -2.22
CA PHE A 140 -0.34 1.81 -0.90
C PHE A 140 0.66 0.68 -0.69
N THR A 141 1.34 0.66 0.46
CA THR A 141 2.36 -0.36 0.74
C THR A 141 2.15 -0.99 2.11
N GLY A 142 2.43 -2.28 2.21
CA GLY A 142 2.50 -2.99 3.48
C GLY A 142 3.48 -4.17 3.43
N MET A 143 3.84 -4.68 4.60
CA MET A 143 4.85 -5.70 4.79
C MET A 143 4.33 -6.73 5.79
N LEU A 144 4.66 -8.00 5.54
CA LEU A 144 4.39 -9.13 6.42
C LEU A 144 5.65 -9.99 6.51
N THR A 145 6.07 -10.34 7.72
CA THR A 145 7.15 -11.30 7.95
C THR A 145 6.55 -12.62 8.42
N LEU A 146 6.88 -13.69 7.72
CA LEU A 146 6.48 -15.06 8.03
C LEU A 146 7.63 -15.75 8.78
N ASN A 147 7.32 -16.65 9.72
CA ASN A 147 8.28 -17.17 10.72
C ASN A 147 8.65 -18.66 10.54
N GLY A 148 8.30 -19.26 9.40
CA GLY A 148 8.51 -20.68 9.09
C GLY A 148 7.39 -21.61 9.55
N GLU A 149 6.44 -21.13 10.36
CA GLU A 149 5.26 -21.92 10.74
C GLU A 149 4.23 -21.94 9.60
N ASN A 150 3.38 -22.99 9.56
CA ASN A 150 2.35 -23.08 8.53
C ASN A 150 1.27 -22.00 8.75
N GLN A 151 1.35 -20.93 7.96
CA GLN A 151 0.52 -19.73 8.07
C GLN A 151 -0.27 -19.50 6.79
N THR A 152 -1.32 -20.29 6.57
CA THR A 152 -2.10 -20.26 5.32
C THR A 152 -2.94 -18.99 5.13
N SER A 153 -3.16 -18.20 6.19
CA SER A 153 -3.91 -16.94 6.14
C SER A 153 -3.31 -15.90 7.08
N GLN A 154 -3.18 -14.66 6.59
CA GLN A 154 -2.60 -13.53 7.32
C GLN A 154 -3.37 -12.23 6.99
N THR A 155 -3.24 -11.24 7.86
CA THR A 155 -3.73 -9.87 7.62
C THR A 155 -2.55 -8.94 7.39
N LEU A 156 -2.64 -8.08 6.38
CA LEU A 156 -1.62 -7.09 6.06
C LEU A 156 -2.24 -5.70 5.98
N THR A 157 -1.64 -4.77 6.71
CA THR A 157 -2.09 -3.39 6.74
C THR A 157 -1.32 -2.55 5.72
N LEU A 158 -2.05 -1.84 4.87
CA LEU A 158 -1.55 -0.97 3.81
C LEU A 158 -1.60 0.50 4.25
N LYS A 159 -0.49 1.21 4.04
CA LYS A 159 -0.38 2.66 4.27
C LYS A 159 -0.12 3.40 2.96
N ARG A 160 -0.70 4.58 2.80
CA ARG A 160 -0.43 5.48 1.67
C ARG A 160 1.03 5.92 1.67
N GLY A 161 1.61 6.11 0.48
CA GLY A 161 2.96 6.65 0.29
C GLY A 161 3.07 8.17 0.30
N VAL A 162 1.95 8.88 0.42
CA VAL A 162 1.86 10.34 0.30
C VAL A 162 1.29 11.01 1.54
N ALA A 163 1.64 12.28 1.72
CA ALA A 163 0.94 13.22 2.59
C ALA A 163 -0.11 13.99 1.77
N ARG A 164 -1.28 14.22 2.36
CA ARG A 164 -2.36 14.99 1.77
C ARG A 164 -2.41 16.38 2.38
N PHE A 165 -2.63 17.41 1.57
CA PHE A 165 -2.87 18.77 2.02
C PHE A 165 -4.33 19.15 1.80
N ASP A 166 -4.98 19.58 2.87
CA ASP A 166 -6.33 20.11 2.88
C ASP A 166 -6.26 21.63 3.10
N LEU A 167 -7.16 22.37 2.46
CA LEU A 167 -7.29 23.81 2.63
C LEU A 167 -8.51 24.13 3.50
N ASN A 168 -8.32 24.88 4.57
CA ASN A 168 -9.38 25.40 5.41
C ASN A 168 -9.42 26.93 5.28
N VAL A 169 -10.54 27.49 4.79
CA VAL A 169 -10.70 28.93 4.62
C VAL A 169 -11.45 29.48 5.84
N ASP A 170 -10.71 30.07 6.78
CA ASP A 170 -11.20 30.63 8.05
C ASP A 170 -10.95 32.15 8.09
N VAL A 171 -11.68 32.85 7.22
CA VAL A 171 -11.56 34.30 7.07
C VAL A 171 -12.86 34.98 7.47
N ALA A 172 -12.79 35.88 8.44
CA ALA A 172 -13.87 36.82 8.73
C ALA A 172 -13.94 37.88 7.62
N GLY A 173 -14.80 37.65 6.62
CA GLY A 173 -14.93 38.48 5.43
C GLY A 173 -15.05 37.65 4.16
N THR A 174 -14.52 38.16 3.05
CA THR A 174 -14.44 37.40 1.79
C THR A 174 -13.00 36.95 1.54
N ALA A 175 -12.86 35.71 1.07
CA ALA A 175 -11.58 35.15 0.65
C ALA A 175 -11.75 34.38 -0.65
N SER A 176 -10.76 34.52 -1.52
CA SER A 176 -10.68 33.87 -2.82
C SER A 176 -9.25 33.39 -3.01
N ILE A 177 -9.03 32.08 -2.90
CA ILE A 177 -7.69 31.47 -2.96
C ILE A 177 -7.37 31.10 -4.40
N GLU A 178 -6.34 31.72 -4.97
CA GLU A 178 -6.00 31.60 -6.39
C GLU A 178 -4.99 30.48 -6.64
N SER A 179 -4.03 30.31 -5.74
CA SER A 179 -3.05 29.23 -5.83
C SER A 179 -2.44 28.87 -4.48
N LEU A 180 -2.00 27.62 -4.39
CA LEU A 180 -1.21 27.06 -3.32
C LEU A 180 0.14 26.62 -3.88
N THR A 181 1.23 27.00 -3.24
CA THR A 181 2.58 26.51 -3.55
C THR A 181 3.22 25.93 -2.29
N ILE A 182 3.77 24.72 -2.40
CA ILE A 182 4.73 24.21 -1.42
C ILE A 182 6.11 24.30 -2.05
N LYS A 183 7.00 25.06 -1.41
CA LYS A 183 8.36 25.29 -1.91
C LYS A 183 9.29 24.15 -1.51
N ASN A 184 10.32 23.93 -2.32
CA ASN A 184 11.44 23.03 -2.01
C ASN A 184 11.03 21.56 -1.74
N VAL A 185 10.01 21.09 -2.45
CA VAL A 185 9.45 19.74 -2.32
C VAL A 185 10.32 18.73 -3.06
N ALA A 186 10.68 17.64 -2.40
CA ALA A 186 11.34 16.48 -3.02
C ALA A 186 10.45 15.89 -4.13
N GLN A 187 11.03 15.73 -5.32
CA GLN A 187 10.32 15.26 -6.52
C GLN A 187 10.22 13.72 -6.62
N SER A 188 10.75 13.02 -5.61
CA SER A 188 10.59 11.59 -5.41
C SER A 188 10.56 11.28 -3.92
N GLY A 189 9.97 10.14 -3.56
CA GLY A 189 9.96 9.59 -2.21
C GLY A 189 10.34 8.12 -2.22
N TYR A 190 10.65 7.58 -1.04
CA TYR A 190 10.83 6.14 -0.89
C TYR A 190 9.48 5.42 -1.01
N LEU A 191 9.47 4.31 -1.74
CA LEU A 191 8.30 3.43 -1.87
C LEU A 191 7.84 2.97 -0.48
N LEU A 192 8.78 2.50 0.34
CA LEU A 192 8.54 2.00 1.69
C LEU A 192 8.98 3.02 2.77
N PRO A 193 8.35 3.00 3.96
CA PRO A 193 8.83 3.77 5.10
C PRO A 193 10.24 3.30 5.50
N GLN A 194 11.07 4.24 5.96
CA GLN A 194 12.45 3.95 6.37
C GLN A 194 12.53 3.74 7.89
N ASN A 195 13.35 2.78 8.32
CA ASN A 195 13.45 2.38 9.73
C ASN A 195 13.98 3.50 10.65
N GLU A 196 14.78 4.42 10.10
CA GLU A 196 15.34 5.57 10.82
C GLU A 196 14.37 6.76 10.92
N GLY A 197 13.09 6.56 10.57
CA GLY A 197 12.06 7.58 10.51
C GLY A 197 11.93 8.21 9.12
N VAL A 198 11.37 9.42 9.08
CA VAL A 198 11.11 10.10 7.79
C VAL A 198 12.43 10.49 7.12
N LYS A 199 12.62 10.02 5.89
CA LYS A 199 13.79 10.29 5.05
C LYS A 199 13.38 10.72 3.65
N SER A 200 14.26 11.50 3.01
CA SER A 200 14.21 11.77 1.58
C SER A 200 15.26 10.94 0.85
N PRO A 201 15.02 10.54 -0.41
CA PRO A 201 16.06 9.90 -1.21
C PRO A 201 17.35 10.72 -1.27
N GLU A 202 18.49 10.03 -1.27
CA GLU A 202 19.79 10.68 -1.41
C GLU A 202 19.85 11.50 -2.71
N ASN A 203 20.40 12.72 -2.62
CA ASN A 203 20.52 13.64 -3.76
C ASN A 203 19.19 13.94 -4.48
N VAL A 204 18.05 13.81 -3.80
CA VAL A 204 16.73 14.08 -4.40
C VAL A 204 16.66 15.50 -4.97
N THR A 205 16.12 15.62 -6.17
CA THR A 205 15.80 16.92 -6.76
C THR A 205 14.65 17.55 -6.00
N ARG A 206 14.77 18.84 -5.67
CA ARG A 206 13.73 19.62 -5.00
C ARG A 206 13.27 20.78 -5.88
N LYS A 207 11.96 20.99 -5.96
CA LYS A 207 11.31 22.05 -6.73
C LYS A 207 10.06 22.52 -6.01
N ASP A 208 9.57 23.68 -6.39
CA ASP A 208 8.28 24.18 -5.94
C ASP A 208 7.16 23.39 -6.63
N MET A 209 6.15 23.01 -5.86
CA MET A 209 4.91 22.40 -6.38
C MET A 209 3.78 23.40 -6.20
N THR A 210 3.24 23.87 -7.31
CA THR A 210 2.14 24.85 -7.35
C THR A 210 0.89 24.22 -7.93
N VAL A 211 -0.23 24.46 -7.25
CA VAL A 211 -1.58 24.21 -7.76
C VAL A 211 -2.23 25.57 -7.95
N ALA A 212 -2.51 25.92 -9.20
CA ALA A 212 -3.34 27.06 -9.55
C ALA A 212 -4.78 26.59 -9.70
N PHE A 213 -5.73 27.32 -9.13
CA PHE A 213 -7.14 26.98 -9.20
C PHE A 213 -7.80 27.78 -10.32
N ASP A 214 -8.28 27.09 -11.36
CA ASP A 214 -8.97 27.73 -12.49
C ASP A 214 -10.17 28.56 -12.03
N THR A 215 -10.85 28.07 -11.00
CA THR A 215 -11.82 28.84 -10.23
C THR A 215 -11.27 29.00 -8.81
N PRO A 216 -11.03 30.24 -8.35
CA PRO A 216 -10.52 30.46 -7.01
C PRO A 216 -11.39 29.81 -5.93
N LEU A 217 -10.75 29.20 -4.94
CA LEU A 217 -11.45 28.53 -3.86
C LEU A 217 -11.94 29.55 -2.84
N THR A 218 -13.24 29.55 -2.55
CA THR A 218 -13.87 30.43 -1.56
C THR A 218 -14.32 29.69 -0.30
N ALA A 219 -14.22 28.35 -0.31
CA ALA A 219 -14.59 27.47 0.79
C ALA A 219 -13.44 26.51 1.11
N SER A 220 -13.51 25.87 2.27
CA SER A 220 -12.58 24.80 2.65
C SER A 220 -12.70 23.62 1.68
N THR A 221 -11.56 23.16 1.18
CA THR A 221 -11.46 22.17 0.11
C THR A 221 -10.44 21.11 0.52
N PRO A 222 -10.82 19.83 0.59
CA PRO A 222 -9.89 18.76 0.90
C PRO A 222 -9.01 18.40 -0.31
N ALA A 223 -7.89 17.72 -0.08
CA ALA A 223 -7.03 17.13 -1.10
C ALA A 223 -6.59 18.09 -2.21
N VAL A 224 -6.25 19.32 -1.86
CA VAL A 224 -5.78 20.31 -2.84
C VAL A 224 -4.39 19.97 -3.40
N LEU A 225 -3.60 19.18 -2.68
CA LEU A 225 -2.29 18.70 -3.13
C LEU A 225 -1.88 17.41 -2.39
N TYR A 226 -1.13 16.55 -3.07
CA TYR A 226 -0.44 15.40 -2.48
C TYR A 226 1.06 15.50 -2.76
N VAL A 227 1.87 15.16 -1.76
CA VAL A 227 3.33 15.12 -1.87
C VAL A 227 3.88 13.88 -1.19
N TYR A 228 5.05 13.42 -1.60
CA TYR A 228 5.70 12.28 -0.95
C TYR A 228 6.17 12.63 0.47
N GLU A 229 6.24 11.59 1.32
CA GLU A 229 6.98 11.64 2.58
C GLU A 229 8.43 12.07 2.36
N GLN A 230 8.90 13.00 3.18
CA GLN A 230 10.21 13.60 2.98
C GLN A 230 10.73 14.33 4.22
N GLU A 231 12.05 14.41 4.32
CA GLU A 231 12.70 15.35 5.21
C GLU A 231 12.33 16.77 4.83
N ASN A 232 12.10 17.58 5.86
CA ASN A 232 11.94 19.01 5.70
C ASN A 232 13.32 19.66 5.61
N LYS A 233 13.64 20.15 4.42
CA LYS A 233 14.87 20.92 4.13
C LYS A 233 14.57 22.40 3.88
N GLY A 234 13.60 22.96 4.59
CA GLY A 234 13.09 24.32 4.38
C GLY A 234 11.85 24.33 3.49
N LEU A 235 10.88 23.47 3.80
CA LEU A 235 9.56 23.48 3.17
C LEU A 235 8.79 24.72 3.64
N GLU A 236 8.17 25.42 2.70
CA GLU A 236 7.36 26.60 2.97
C GLU A 236 6.07 26.53 2.14
N VAL A 237 4.93 26.80 2.77
CA VAL A 237 3.68 27.03 2.07
C VAL A 237 3.57 28.50 1.71
N SER A 238 3.17 28.79 0.48
CA SER A 238 2.80 30.11 -0.02
C SER A 238 1.42 30.05 -0.66
N ILE A 239 0.53 30.96 -0.27
CA ILE A 239 -0.81 31.10 -0.83
C ILE A 239 -0.97 32.48 -1.45
N ASN A 240 -1.40 32.51 -2.71
CA ASN A 240 -1.89 33.74 -3.35
C ASN A 240 -3.41 33.79 -3.19
N ALA A 241 -3.92 34.88 -2.65
CA ALA A 241 -5.34 35.05 -2.37
C ALA A 241 -5.77 36.51 -2.52
N VAL A 242 -7.07 36.71 -2.77
CA VAL A 242 -7.73 38.01 -2.61
C VAL A 242 -8.58 37.94 -1.34
N ILE A 243 -8.27 38.79 -0.36
CA ILE A 243 -8.97 38.85 0.93
C ILE A 243 -9.56 40.25 1.10
N ASP A 244 -10.88 40.33 1.28
CA ASP A 244 -11.64 41.58 1.33
C ASP A 244 -11.32 42.52 0.14
N GLY A 245 -11.16 41.94 -1.05
CA GLY A 245 -10.83 42.66 -2.29
C GLY A 245 -9.36 43.09 -2.43
N GLN A 246 -8.48 42.73 -1.50
CA GLN A 246 -7.04 43.04 -1.57
C GLN A 246 -6.21 41.79 -1.88
N PRO A 247 -5.34 41.83 -2.91
CA PRO A 247 -4.38 40.76 -3.16
C PRO A 247 -3.40 40.60 -2.00
N LYS A 248 -3.15 39.36 -1.60
CA LYS A 248 -2.22 38.97 -0.54
C LYS A 248 -1.43 37.74 -0.94
N VAL A 249 -0.19 37.70 -0.46
CA VAL A 249 0.67 36.52 -0.45
C VAL A 249 0.92 36.14 1.01
N LEU A 250 0.40 34.99 1.42
CA LEU A 250 0.56 34.48 2.77
C LEU A 250 1.57 33.34 2.76
N THR A 251 2.54 33.35 3.68
CA THR A 251 3.63 32.36 3.72
C THR A 251 3.84 31.80 5.12
N LYS A 252 4.25 30.53 5.21
CA LYS A 252 4.58 29.86 6.47
C LYS A 252 5.52 28.68 6.23
N THR A 253 6.61 28.62 6.98
CA THR A 253 7.49 27.46 7.00
C THR A 253 6.81 26.30 7.70
N LEU A 254 6.90 25.10 7.12
CA LEU A 254 6.43 23.90 7.81
C LEU A 254 7.42 23.52 8.91
N GLU A 255 6.88 22.98 10.00
CA GLU A 255 7.66 22.42 11.09
C GLU A 255 7.72 20.89 10.97
N GLY A 256 8.89 20.31 11.27
CA GLY A 256 9.09 18.87 11.20
C GLY A 256 9.04 18.31 9.77
N ASN A 257 9.27 17.00 9.67
CA ASN A 257 9.25 16.27 8.40
C ASN A 257 7.82 15.96 7.94
N LEU A 258 7.62 15.78 6.63
CA LEU A 258 6.34 15.34 6.08
C LEU A 258 6.23 13.82 6.17
N LYS A 259 5.30 13.33 6.97
CA LYS A 259 4.96 11.91 7.09
C LYS A 259 3.98 11.46 6.00
N ARG A 260 4.17 10.24 5.49
CA ARG A 260 3.16 9.58 4.65
C ARG A 260 1.89 9.28 5.44
N ASN A 261 0.79 9.04 4.74
CA ASN A 261 -0.48 8.66 5.33
C ASN A 261 -0.98 9.67 6.38
N ALA A 262 -0.68 10.97 6.19
CA ALA A 262 -1.08 12.05 7.08
C ALA A 262 -1.75 13.19 6.30
N ILE A 263 -2.69 13.87 6.96
CA ILE A 263 -3.39 15.06 6.45
C ILE A 263 -2.81 16.31 7.13
N TYR A 264 -2.35 17.24 6.31
CA TYR A 264 -1.87 18.55 6.71
C TYR A 264 -2.94 19.57 6.34
N THR A 265 -3.56 20.20 7.35
CA THR A 265 -4.56 21.24 7.09
C THR A 265 -3.90 22.61 7.10
N ILE A 266 -3.96 23.31 5.96
CA ILE A 266 -3.56 24.71 5.83
C ILE A 266 -4.78 25.57 6.11
N THR A 267 -4.79 26.26 7.26
CA THR A 267 -5.84 27.20 7.63
C THR A 267 -5.45 28.60 7.19
N VAL A 268 -6.22 29.15 6.26
CA VAL A 268 -6.07 30.53 5.78
C VAL A 268 -6.87 31.45 6.67
N ARG A 269 -6.20 32.43 7.27
CA ARG A 269 -6.83 33.52 8.02
C ARG A 269 -6.56 34.85 7.33
N LYS A 270 -7.14 35.92 7.85
CA LYS A 270 -7.10 37.25 7.21
C LYS A 270 -5.70 37.78 6.94
N ASN A 271 -4.73 37.51 7.83
CA ASN A 271 -3.39 38.09 7.77
C ASN A 271 -2.26 37.05 7.83
N ASP A 272 -2.57 35.79 8.08
CA ASP A 272 -1.58 34.72 8.19
C ASP A 272 -2.17 33.38 7.72
N ILE A 273 -1.31 32.37 7.66
CA ILE A 273 -1.71 30.97 7.49
C ILE A 273 -1.15 30.16 8.66
N ASP A 274 -1.93 29.17 9.07
CA ASP A 274 -1.59 28.22 10.11
C ASP A 274 -1.60 26.81 9.52
N ILE A 275 -0.64 25.97 9.88
CA ILE A 275 -0.51 24.62 9.32
C ILE A 275 -0.48 23.67 10.49
N VAL A 276 -1.50 22.83 10.58
CA VAL A 276 -1.65 21.90 11.69
C VAL A 276 -1.76 20.48 11.16
N VAL A 277 -0.91 19.61 11.69
CA VAL A 277 -1.16 18.17 11.70
C VAL A 277 -1.80 17.89 13.04
N LYS A 278 -3.13 17.88 13.09
CA LYS A 278 -3.82 17.41 14.29
C LYS A 278 -3.72 15.90 14.26
N VAL A 279 -2.64 15.36 14.85
CA VAL A 279 -2.56 13.94 15.15
C VAL A 279 -3.78 13.66 16.02
N GLY A 280 -4.77 12.95 15.48
CA GLY A 280 -5.79 12.35 16.29
C GLY A 280 -5.04 11.42 17.23
N ILE A 281 -4.85 11.83 18.49
CA ILE A 281 -4.54 10.89 19.54
C ILE A 281 -5.85 10.16 19.78
N GLU A 282 -6.14 9.19 18.91
CA GLU A 282 -6.88 8.03 19.35
C GLU A 282 -5.83 7.11 19.96
N ASP A 283 -5.63 7.30 21.27
CA ASP A 283 -5.03 6.29 22.11
C ASP A 283 -5.79 4.98 21.84
N TRP A 284 -5.14 4.08 21.11
CA TRP A 284 -5.40 2.65 21.04
C TRP A 284 -6.76 2.18 21.58
N GLU A 285 -7.82 2.43 20.82
CA GLU A 285 -8.95 1.51 20.77
C GLU A 285 -8.89 0.80 19.42
N PRO A 286 -9.27 -0.47 19.31
CA PRO A 286 -9.46 -1.14 18.02
C PRO A 286 -10.68 -0.51 17.33
N GLY A 287 -10.51 0.70 16.82
CA GLY A 287 -11.46 1.42 15.98
C GLY A 287 -11.47 0.80 14.59
N ASP A 288 -12.66 0.75 14.00
CA ASP A 288 -13.03 -0.02 12.81
C ASP A 288 -12.02 0.12 11.66
N ASP A 289 -11.06 -0.80 11.60
CA ASP A 289 -10.34 -1.09 10.36
C ASP A 289 -11.39 -1.42 9.30
N THR A 290 -11.47 -0.62 8.23
CA THR A 290 -12.30 -0.99 7.09
C THR A 290 -11.65 -2.19 6.41
N GLU A 291 -12.22 -3.37 6.65
CA GLU A 291 -11.92 -4.56 5.87
C GLU A 291 -12.28 -4.27 4.41
N ILE A 292 -11.27 -4.17 3.56
CA ILE A 292 -11.49 -3.98 2.14
C ILE A 292 -11.49 -5.37 1.51
N ILE A 293 -12.71 -5.88 1.30
CA ILE A 293 -12.98 -6.88 0.28
C ILE A 293 -13.25 -6.08 -1.00
N PRO A 294 -12.34 -6.06 -1.99
CA PRO A 294 -12.54 -5.30 -3.22
C PRO A 294 -13.80 -5.79 -3.95
N GLN A 295 -14.54 -4.85 -4.53
CA GLN A 295 -15.79 -5.14 -5.22
C GLN A 295 -15.50 -5.86 -6.54
N LEU A 296 -16.23 -6.97 -6.75
CA LEU A 296 -16.20 -7.82 -7.95
C LEU A 296 -16.71 -7.11 -9.20
#